data_AF-A0A7C3RFR4-F1
#
_entry.id   AF-A0A7C3RFR4-F1
#
_cell.length_a   1.000
_cell.length_b   1.000
_cell.length_c   1.000
_cell.angle_alpha   90.00
_cell.angle_beta   90.00
_cell.angle_gamma   90.00
#
_symmetry.space_group_name_H-M   'P 1'
#
loop_
_entity.id
_entity.type
_entity.pdbx_description
1 polymer ?
#
loop_
_entity_poly.entity_id
_entity_poly.type
_entity_poly.pdbx_seq_one_letter_code
_entity_poly.pdbx_strand_id
1 'polypeptide(L)' 'MKLEITEEKQNIFLKRKEYMIFISHENEATPSKQRLLDELSKFLNVEKEKIDIKYIMSKKGISQSIAKVWVKE' A
#
# COMPACT_ATOMS: atom_id res chain seq x y z
N MET A 1 -4.83 -10.96 6.47
CA MET A 1 -4.02 -9.75 6.17
C MET A 1 -4.63 -8.50 6.82
N LYS A 2 -3.83 -7.68 7.52
CA LYS A 2 -4.22 -6.40 8.13
C LYS A 2 -3.42 -5.27 7.46
N LEU A 3 -4.13 -4.23 7.04
CA LEU A 3 -3.57 -3.05 6.37
C LEU A 3 -3.71 -1.85 7.32
N GLU A 4 -2.60 -1.17 7.58
CA GLU A 4 -2.58 0.04 8.42
C GLU A 4 -1.82 1.13 7.67
N ILE A 5 -2.44 2.32 7.51
CA ILE A 5 -1.73 3.47 6.96
C ILE A 5 -0.89 4.05 8.11
N THR A 6 0.43 4.00 7.97
CA THR A 6 1.36 4.55 8.97
C THR A 6 1.72 5.99 8.69
N GLU A 7 1.76 6.37 7.41
CA GLU A 7 2.06 7.73 6.99
C GLU A 7 1.20 8.12 5.79
N GLU A 8 0.66 9.33 5.83
CA GLU A 8 0.09 10.00 4.66
C GLU A 8 0.88 11.28 4.38
N LYS A 9 1.17 11.53 3.10
CA LYS A 9 1.87 12.73 2.67
C LYS A 9 1.24 13.24 1.39
N GLN A 10 0.61 14.40 1.46
CA GLN A 10 0.11 15.07 0.28
C GLN A 10 1.22 15.87 -0.40
N ASN A 11 1.47 15.56 -1.67
CA ASN A 11 2.45 16.27 -2.48
C ASN A 11 1.72 17.22 -3.44
N ILE A 12 1.61 18.49 -3.02
CA ILE A 12 0.90 19.55 -3.74
C ILE A 12 1.57 19.85 -5.09
N PHE A 13 2.90 19.74 -5.17
CA PHE A 13 3.65 19.98 -6.41
C PHE A 13 3.40 18.92 -7.48
N LEU A 14 3.20 17.66 -7.06
CA LEU A 14 2.99 16.53 -7.96
C LEU A 14 1.53 16.07 -8.03
N LYS A 15 0.59 16.81 -7.41
CA LYS A 15 -0.84 16.50 -7.32
C LYS A 15 -1.11 15.01 -7.03
N ARG A 16 -0.39 14.48 -6.03
CA ARG A 16 -0.48 13.08 -5.64
C ARG A 16 -0.38 12.94 -4.12
N LYS A 17 -1.02 11.92 -3.58
CA LYS A 17 -0.91 11.52 -2.18
C LYS A 17 0.00 10.31 -2.07
N GLU A 18 1.00 10.39 -1.22
CA GLU A 18 1.90 9.29 -0.91
C GLU A 18 1.45 8.66 0.40
N TYR A 19 1.16 7.38 0.37
CA TYR A 19 0.77 6.59 1.53
C TYR A 19 1.84 5.56 1.83
N MET A 20 2.20 5.43 3.10
CA MET A 20 2.95 4.28 3.59
C MET A 20 1.96 3.35 4.29
N ILE A 21 1.84 2.14 3.75
CA ILE A 21 0.94 1.12 4.26
C ILE A 21 1.77 0.00 4.87
N PHE A 22 1.49 -0.27 6.14
CA PHE A 22 1.96 -1.44 6.84
C PHE A 22 1.00 -2.60 6.61
N ILE A 23 1.56 -3.75 6.27
CA ILE A 23 0.84 -4.96 5.87
C ILE A 23 1.26 -6.09 6.81
N SER A 24 0.41 -6.44 7.75
CA SER A 24 0.61 -7.63 8.58
C SER A 24 -0.11 -8.83 7.94
N HIS A 25 0.64 -9.85 7.58
CA HIS A 25 0.15 -11.07 6.94
C HIS A 25 0.51 -12.29 7.79
N GLU A 26 0.10 -12.27 9.06
CA GLU A 26 0.33 -13.34 10.03
C GLU A 26 -0.16 -14.68 9.43
N ASN A 27 0.78 -15.61 9.18
CA ASN A 27 0.55 -16.91 8.54
C ASN A 27 0.09 -16.94 7.06
N GLU A 28 0.02 -15.80 6.35
CA GLU A 28 -0.26 -15.80 4.89
C GLU A 28 1.02 -15.58 4.07
N ALA A 29 1.03 -16.05 2.82
CA ALA A 29 2.10 -15.75 1.88
C ALA A 29 2.18 -14.22 1.63
N THR A 30 3.36 -13.74 1.23
CA THR A 30 3.53 -12.32 0.87
C THR A 30 2.45 -11.91 -0.14
N PRO A 31 1.63 -10.90 0.17
CA PRO A 31 0.47 -10.58 -0.66
C PRO A 31 0.93 -10.22 -2.07
N SER A 32 0.34 -10.89 -3.06
CA SER A 32 0.61 -10.61 -4.47
C SER A 32 0.22 -9.18 -4.81
N LYS A 33 0.96 -8.57 -5.74
CA LYS A 33 0.78 -7.16 -6.13
C LYS A 33 -0.67 -6.83 -6.50
N GLN A 34 -1.37 -7.72 -7.22
CA GLN A 34 -2.78 -7.57 -7.58
C GLN A 34 -3.74 -7.54 -6.38
N ARG A 35 -3.52 -8.43 -5.41
CA ARG A 35 -4.38 -8.52 -4.21
C ARG A 35 -4.20 -7.28 -3.34
N LEU A 36 -2.96 -6.80 -3.19
CA LEU A 36 -2.69 -5.54 -2.50
C LEU A 36 -3.41 -4.36 -3.18
N LEU A 37 -3.41 -4.33 -4.52
CA LEU A 37 -4.05 -3.27 -5.30
C LEU A 37 -5.58 -3.27 -5.15
N ASP A 38 -6.21 -4.45 -5.12
CA ASP A 38 -7.65 -4.59 -4.88
C ASP A 38 -8.04 -4.13 -3.48
N GLU A 39 -7.27 -4.54 -2.47
CA GLU A 39 -7.50 -4.14 -1.07
C GLU A 39 -7.27 -2.65 -0.87
N LEU A 40 -6.22 -2.08 -1.46
CA LEU A 40 -5.95 -0.63 -1.40
C LEU A 40 -7.03 0.17 -2.10
N SER A 41 -7.54 -0.31 -3.23
CA SER A 41 -8.64 0.33 -3.95
C SER A 41 -9.90 0.40 -3.10
N LYS A 42 -10.24 -0.69 -2.39
CA LYS A 42 -11.35 -0.71 -1.43
C LYS A 42 -11.09 0.16 -0.20
N PHE A 43 -9.89 0.09 0.37
CA PHE A 43 -9.52 0.78 1.60
C PHE A 43 -9.47 2.30 1.43
N LEU A 44 -8.88 2.76 0.32
CA LEU A 44 -8.76 4.19 -0.01
C LEU A 44 -9.97 4.71 -0.78
N ASN A 45 -10.86 3.83 -1.26
CA ASN A 45 -11.97 4.14 -2.17
C ASN A 45 -11.50 4.85 -3.46
N VAL A 46 -10.35 4.40 -3.99
CA VAL A 46 -9.71 4.99 -5.16
C VAL A 46 -9.59 3.96 -6.27
N GLU A 47 -9.72 4.39 -7.51
CA GLU A 47 -9.57 3.54 -8.70
C GLU A 47 -8.16 2.93 -8.78
N LYS A 48 -8.10 1.65 -9.18
CA LYS A 48 -6.84 0.90 -9.36
C LYS A 48 -5.85 1.61 -10.28
N GLU A 49 -6.34 2.34 -11.27
CA GLU A 49 -5.53 3.09 -12.24
C GLU A 49 -4.83 4.31 -11.63
N LYS A 50 -5.38 4.86 -10.54
CA LYS A 50 -4.79 5.98 -9.81
C LYS A 50 -3.80 5.54 -8.74
N ILE A 51 -3.76 4.24 -8.42
CA ILE A 51 -2.91 3.65 -7.37
C ILE A 51 -1.63 3.10 -8.00
N ASP A 52 -0.51 3.75 -7.70
CA ASP A 52 0.83 3.35 -8.14
C ASP A 52 1.63 2.79 -6.96
N ILE A 53 1.93 1.49 -6.99
CA ILE A 53 2.71 0.83 -5.93
C ILE A 53 4.20 1.01 -6.24
N LYS A 54 4.85 1.90 -5.47
CA LYS A 54 6.25 2.25 -5.67
C LYS A 54 7.19 1.10 -5.29
N TYR A 55 7.01 0.55 -4.11
CA TYR A 55 7.73 -0.64 -3.64
C TYR A 55 6.96 -1.35 -2.54
N ILE A 56 7.22 -2.65 -2.42
CA ILE A 56 6.76 -3.48 -1.31
C ILE A 56 8.02 -4.10 -0.70
N MET A 57 8.32 -3.73 0.53
CA MET A 57 9.43 -4.26 1.29
C MET A 57 8.90 -5.18 2.38
N SER A 58 9.10 -6.48 2.22
CA SER A 58 8.81 -7.46 3.25
C SER A 58 9.98 -7.58 4.22
N LYS A 59 9.74 -7.56 5.53
CA LYS A 59 10.79 -7.88 6.50
C LYS A 59 11.04 -9.40 6.48
N LYS A 60 12.28 -9.80 6.28
CA LYS A 60 12.68 -11.21 6.30
C LYS A 60 12.48 -11.78 7.72
N GLY A 61 11.83 -12.95 7.82
CA GLY A 61 11.60 -13.66 9.08
C GLY A 61 10.44 -13.13 9.93
N ILE A 62 9.71 -12.12 9.46
CA ILE A 62 8.51 -11.60 10.12
C ILE A 62 7.41 -11.50 9.07
N SER A 63 6.19 -11.90 9.41
CA SER A 63 5.00 -11.80 8.54
C SER A 63 4.50 -10.35 8.37
N GLN A 64 5.41 -9.41 8.13
CA GLN A 64 5.16 -7.98 8.02
C GLN A 64 5.82 -7.41 6.77
N SER A 65 5.07 -6.62 6.01
CA SER A 65 5.53 -5.89 4.84
C SER A 65 5.16 -4.43 4.94
N ILE A 66 5.97 -3.58 4.32
CA ILE A 66 5.72 -2.16 4.18
C ILE A 66 5.60 -1.87 2.70
N ALA A 67 4.47 -1.33 2.26
CA ALA A 67 4.28 -0.87 0.90
C ALA A 67 4.22 0.65 0.86
N LYS A 68 4.97 1.23 -0.08
CA LYS A 68 4.83 2.65 -0.42
C LYS A 68 3.97 2.78 -1.66
N VAL A 69 2.91 3.56 -1.55
CA VAL A 69 1.89 3.72 -2.56
C VAL A 69 1.70 5.19 -2.88
N TRP A 70 1.57 5.51 -4.16
CA TRP A 70 1.28 6.83 -4.65
C TRP A 70 -0.08 6.82 -5.29
N VAL A 71 -0.98 7.63 -4.76
CA VAL A 71 -2.31 7.86 -5.31
C VAL A 71 -2.27 9.16 -6.09
N LYS A 72 -2.56 9.12 -7.37
CA LYS A 72 -2.78 10.33 -8.17
C LYS A 72 -4.15 10.91 -7.80
N GLU A 73 -4.19 12.20 -7.50
CA GLU A 73 -5.44 12.92 -7.24
C GLU A 73 -6.16 13.26 -8.55
#